data_AF-A0A8S3TMZ4-F1
#
_entry.id   AF-A0A8S3TMZ4-F1
#
_cell.length_a   1.000
_cell.length_b   1.000
_cell.length_c   1.000
_cell.angle_alpha   90.00
_cell.angle_beta   90.00
_cell.angle_gamma   90.00
#
_symmetry.space_group_name_H-M   'P 1'
#
loop_
_entity.id
_entity.type
_entity.pdbx_description
1 polymer ?
#
loop_
_entity_poly.entity_id
_entity_poly.type
_entity_poly.pdbx_seq_one_letter_code
_entity_poly.pdbx_strand_id
1 'polypeptide(L)'
;MGHNDILKALLMTHFSSSKLSDMSEICSDLLIRAVSNGSCDLLKLLLPYVDDHFLSNQDNKMGKNYLSKMLCHAVAKGNKPTVELLLNRGANVNVFYEGKPLLHVAMHAGRTEVAKVLIKNGANIDAALMPAIFSSMDNKEDVVGLLLAHGADPKLYGNNGRQPIHVAAAHSAAIIEKLVEVGCDVNTQDPIHGDTPLHVACSMCCTETVEALIRCGAKFNILNNQGETPLHKLLKFATDNHDFHSQSRQKLAKYLVKLGFKVTAQSKVRTSKNKRGRDKVYDVYTNLMSSSKSVFTLQQLCRLKTRDSIHTQTPNASIDSLDIPVSLISYLKFGNEFQ
;
A
#
# COMPACT_ATOMS: atom_id res chain seq x y z
N MET A 1 -16.05 -23.54 -29.73
CA MET A 1 -14.75 -24.26 -29.64
C MET A 1 -14.46 -24.86 -31.01
N GLY A 2 -13.38 -24.46 -31.66
CA GLY A 2 -12.84 -25.12 -32.86
C GLY A 2 -13.58 -24.91 -34.20
N HIS A 3 -14.90 -24.74 -34.20
CA HIS A 3 -15.71 -24.63 -35.43
C HIS A 3 -15.82 -23.20 -35.99
N ASN A 4 -14.71 -22.46 -36.01
CA ASN A 4 -14.69 -21.09 -36.50
C ASN A 4 -15.15 -21.00 -37.97
N ASP A 5 -14.84 -22.02 -38.78
CA ASP A 5 -15.23 -22.07 -40.19
C ASP A 5 -16.73 -22.26 -40.39
N ILE A 6 -17.35 -23.15 -39.60
CA ILE A 6 -18.81 -23.35 -39.60
C ILE A 6 -19.50 -22.08 -39.13
N LEU A 7 -19.00 -21.46 -38.06
CA LEU A 7 -19.57 -20.22 -37.56
C LEU A 7 -19.43 -19.08 -38.58
N LYS A 8 -18.28 -18.96 -39.25
CA LYS A 8 -18.07 -17.98 -40.32
C LYS A 8 -19.05 -18.21 -41.47
N ALA A 9 -19.27 -19.46 -41.88
CA ALA A 9 -20.26 -19.78 -42.90
C ALA A 9 -21.68 -19.38 -42.47
N LEU A 10 -22.09 -19.73 -41.25
CA LEU A 10 -23.40 -19.35 -40.69
C LEU A 10 -23.57 -17.84 -40.58
N LEU A 11 -22.52 -17.11 -40.17
CA LEU A 11 -22.57 -15.66 -40.05
C LEU A 11 -22.73 -15.00 -41.43
N MET A 12 -21.98 -15.47 -42.43
CA MET A 12 -22.07 -14.96 -43.80
C MET A 12 -23.42 -15.23 -44.45
N THR A 13 -24.07 -16.38 -44.18
CA THR A 13 -25.36 -16.71 -44.78
C THR A 13 -26.53 -16.00 -44.10
N HIS A 14 -26.54 -15.92 -42.77
CA HIS A 14 -27.69 -15.42 -42.00
C HIS A 14 -27.67 -13.91 -41.74
N PHE A 15 -26.51 -13.27 -41.72
CA PHE A 15 -26.36 -11.83 -41.41
C PHE A 15 -25.90 -11.01 -42.63
N SER A 16 -26.36 -11.39 -43.82
CA SER A 16 -26.10 -10.64 -45.06
C SER A 16 -26.91 -9.33 -45.14
N SER A 17 -28.06 -9.26 -44.46
CA SER A 17 -28.95 -8.09 -44.40
C SER A 17 -29.32 -7.65 -42.97
N SER A 18 -29.03 -8.47 -41.95
CA SER A 18 -29.28 -8.20 -40.53
C SER A 18 -27.97 -8.15 -39.74
N LYS A 19 -28.01 -7.57 -38.54
CA LYS A 19 -26.84 -7.56 -37.64
C LYS A 19 -27.08 -8.46 -36.44
N LEU A 20 -25.98 -8.97 -35.86
CA LEU A 20 -26.05 -9.78 -34.65
C LEU A 20 -26.61 -8.95 -33.48
N SER A 21 -26.38 -7.63 -33.48
CA SER A 21 -26.92 -6.67 -32.51
C SER A 21 -28.44 -6.59 -32.47
N ASP A 22 -29.13 -6.97 -33.55
CA ASP A 22 -30.61 -7.02 -33.59
C ASP A 22 -31.16 -8.03 -32.56
N MET A 23 -30.37 -9.06 -32.24
CA MET A 23 -30.66 -10.08 -31.22
C MET A 23 -29.87 -9.78 -29.93
N SER A 24 -30.18 -8.64 -29.30
CA SER A 24 -29.40 -8.04 -28.20
C SER A 24 -28.94 -9.00 -27.10
N GLU A 25 -29.83 -9.84 -26.56
CA GLU A 25 -29.50 -10.78 -25.48
C GLU A 25 -28.52 -11.87 -25.93
N ILE A 26 -28.82 -12.53 -27.06
CA ILE A 26 -27.98 -13.58 -27.67
C ILE A 26 -26.62 -13.02 -28.07
N CYS A 27 -26.58 -11.82 -28.66
CA CYS A 27 -25.36 -11.13 -29.05
C CYS A 27 -24.45 -10.93 -27.84
N SER A 28 -24.98 -10.37 -26.75
CA SER A 28 -24.19 -10.07 -25.56
C SER A 28 -23.61 -11.34 -24.91
N ASP A 29 -24.40 -12.40 -24.83
CA ASP A 29 -24.02 -13.67 -24.22
C ASP A 29 -22.96 -14.37 -25.07
N LEU A 30 -23.10 -14.35 -26.41
CA LEU A 30 -22.13 -14.92 -27.34
C LEU A 30 -20.77 -14.21 -27.27
N LEU A 31 -20.76 -12.87 -27.24
CA LEU A 31 -19.54 -12.08 -27.11
C LEU A 31 -18.83 -12.35 -25.77
N ILE A 32 -19.57 -12.37 -24.67
CA ILE A 32 -19.00 -12.65 -23.33
C ILE A 32 -18.48 -14.09 -23.24
N ARG A 33 -19.18 -15.08 -23.81
CA ARG A 33 -18.68 -16.46 -23.89
C ARG A 33 -17.41 -16.58 -24.73
N ALA A 34 -17.32 -15.88 -25.86
CA ALA A 34 -16.12 -15.87 -26.69
C ALA A 34 -14.90 -15.36 -25.92
N VAL A 35 -15.06 -14.27 -25.17
CA VAL A 35 -14.01 -13.71 -24.30
C VAL A 35 -13.69 -14.64 -23.12
N SER A 36 -14.71 -15.19 -22.46
CA SER A 36 -14.56 -16.07 -21.29
C SER A 36 -13.82 -17.36 -21.63
N ASN A 37 -13.99 -17.85 -22.86
CA ASN A 37 -13.28 -18.99 -23.43
C ASN A 37 -11.90 -18.63 -24.01
N GLY A 38 -11.48 -17.37 -23.89
CA GLY A 38 -10.16 -16.91 -24.36
C GLY A 38 -10.01 -16.87 -25.89
N SER A 39 -11.10 -16.95 -26.65
CA SER A 39 -11.05 -17.08 -28.11
C SER A 39 -11.03 -15.70 -28.79
N CYS A 40 -9.83 -15.12 -28.96
CA CYS A 40 -9.66 -13.84 -29.67
C CYS A 40 -10.13 -13.92 -31.13
N ASP A 41 -9.86 -15.04 -31.82
CA ASP A 41 -10.25 -15.22 -33.22
C ASP A 41 -11.77 -15.30 -33.39
N LEU A 42 -12.45 -15.97 -32.46
CA LEU A 42 -13.91 -16.00 -32.43
C LEU A 42 -14.47 -14.59 -32.22
N LEU A 43 -13.88 -13.82 -31.31
CA LEU A 43 -14.30 -12.45 -31.09
C LEU A 43 -14.08 -11.58 -32.34
N LYS A 44 -12.94 -11.73 -33.04
CA LYS A 44 -12.67 -11.04 -34.31
C LYS A 44 -13.66 -11.41 -35.42
N LEU A 45 -14.17 -12.64 -35.44
CA LEU A 45 -15.19 -13.08 -36.40
C LEU A 45 -16.57 -12.51 -36.10
N LEU A 46 -16.91 -12.34 -34.82
CA LEU A 46 -18.23 -11.85 -34.40
C LEU A 46 -18.35 -10.33 -34.54
N LEU A 47 -17.31 -9.59 -34.16
CA LEU A 47 -17.37 -8.13 -34.08
C LEU A 47 -17.80 -7.40 -35.37
N PRO A 48 -17.46 -7.83 -36.60
CA PRO A 48 -17.94 -7.19 -37.82
C PRO A 48 -19.46 -7.19 -38.00
N TYR A 49 -20.17 -8.11 -37.33
CA TYR A 49 -21.63 -8.23 -37.39
C TYR A 49 -22.32 -7.52 -36.23
N VAL A 50 -21.59 -6.77 -35.39
CA VAL A 50 -22.14 -6.09 -34.20
C VAL A 50 -22.02 -4.59 -34.38
N ASP A 51 -23.09 -3.86 -34.10
CA ASP A 51 -23.08 -2.39 -34.13
C ASP A 51 -22.18 -1.77 -33.05
N ASP A 52 -21.43 -0.74 -33.43
CA ASP A 52 -20.65 0.06 -32.48
C ASP A 52 -21.56 0.73 -31.43
N HIS A 53 -22.79 1.10 -31.81
CA HIS A 53 -23.80 1.61 -30.89
C HIS A 53 -24.15 0.56 -29.82
N PHE A 54 -24.30 -0.71 -30.21
CA PHE A 54 -24.57 -1.80 -29.28
C PHE A 54 -23.39 -2.00 -28.30
N LEU A 55 -22.16 -1.96 -28.79
CA LEU A 55 -20.94 -2.13 -27.99
C LEU A 55 -20.71 -1.00 -26.98
N SER A 56 -21.09 0.23 -27.36
CA SER A 56 -20.95 1.44 -26.55
C SER A 56 -22.17 1.73 -25.67
N ASN A 57 -23.28 1.02 -25.86
CA ASN A 57 -24.54 1.28 -25.17
C ASN A 57 -24.39 1.23 -23.64
N GLN A 58 -24.82 2.30 -22.97
CA GLN A 58 -24.81 2.49 -21.51
C GLN A 58 -26.12 2.06 -20.82
N ASP A 59 -27.13 1.60 -21.58
CA ASP A 59 -28.52 1.37 -21.13
C ASP A 59 -28.73 0.31 -20.02
N ASN A 60 -27.67 -0.32 -19.54
CA ASN A 60 -27.78 -1.25 -18.42
C ASN A 60 -27.64 -0.47 -17.12
N LYS A 61 -28.58 -0.65 -16.18
CA LYS A 61 -28.74 -0.03 -14.81
C LYS A 61 -27.47 0.15 -13.93
N MET A 62 -26.30 -0.20 -14.43
CA MET A 62 -24.97 -0.12 -13.81
C MET A 62 -23.96 0.76 -14.57
N GLY A 63 -24.33 1.40 -15.70
CA GLY A 63 -23.45 2.33 -16.43
C GLY A 63 -22.17 1.70 -17.03
N LYS A 64 -22.15 0.38 -17.26
CA LYS A 64 -20.99 -0.34 -17.81
C LYS A 64 -21.27 -0.79 -19.24
N ASN A 65 -20.63 -0.16 -20.22
CA ASN A 65 -20.71 -0.56 -21.63
C ASN A 65 -20.17 -2.00 -21.84
N TYR A 66 -20.64 -2.68 -22.90
CA TYR A 66 -20.27 -4.08 -23.19
C TYR A 66 -18.78 -4.26 -23.46
N LEU A 67 -18.14 -3.28 -24.11
CA LEU A 67 -16.68 -3.25 -24.31
C LEU A 67 -15.91 -3.33 -23.00
N SER A 68 -16.30 -2.56 -21.97
CA SER A 68 -15.67 -2.59 -20.65
C SER A 68 -15.89 -3.92 -19.95
N LYS A 69 -17.09 -4.50 -20.08
CA LYS A 69 -17.38 -5.82 -19.49
C LYS A 69 -16.50 -6.90 -20.13
N MET A 70 -16.42 -6.94 -21.46
CA MET A 70 -15.51 -7.83 -22.19
C MET A 70 -14.05 -7.60 -21.79
N LEU A 71 -13.63 -6.34 -21.68
CA LEU A 71 -12.25 -6.00 -21.29
C LEU A 71 -11.93 -6.56 -19.90
N CYS A 72 -12.82 -6.41 -18.92
CA CYS A 72 -12.66 -6.99 -17.59
C CYS A 72 -12.45 -8.52 -17.62
N HIS A 73 -13.29 -9.25 -18.37
CA HIS A 73 -13.14 -10.70 -18.51
C HIS A 73 -11.84 -11.09 -19.21
N ALA A 74 -11.46 -10.38 -20.27
CA ALA A 74 -10.21 -10.62 -21.00
C ALA A 74 -8.98 -10.41 -20.11
N VAL A 75 -8.99 -9.35 -19.28
CA VAL A 75 -7.94 -9.05 -18.30
C VAL A 75 -7.84 -10.12 -17.23
N ALA A 76 -8.97 -10.53 -16.62
CA ALA A 76 -8.98 -11.58 -15.60
C ALA A 76 -8.41 -12.92 -16.12
N LYS A 77 -8.68 -13.25 -17.38
CA LYS A 77 -8.13 -14.43 -18.05
C LYS A 77 -6.68 -14.29 -18.50
N GLY A 78 -6.13 -13.08 -18.53
CA GLY A 78 -4.77 -12.83 -19.02
C GLY A 78 -4.65 -12.89 -20.55
N ASN A 79 -5.74 -12.74 -21.29
CA ASN A 79 -5.75 -12.87 -22.75
C ASN A 79 -5.30 -11.56 -23.42
N LYS A 80 -3.98 -11.35 -23.50
CA LYS A 80 -3.36 -10.15 -24.08
C LYS A 80 -3.88 -9.79 -25.48
N PRO A 81 -3.97 -10.71 -26.46
CA PRO A 81 -4.52 -10.37 -27.78
C PRO A 81 -5.94 -9.82 -27.74
N THR A 82 -6.80 -10.36 -26.87
CA THR A 82 -8.18 -9.88 -26.72
C THR A 82 -8.22 -8.52 -26.02
N VAL A 83 -7.37 -8.30 -25.02
CA VAL A 83 -7.23 -6.99 -24.36
C VAL A 83 -6.81 -5.92 -25.36
N GLU A 84 -5.78 -6.17 -26.16
CA GLU A 84 -5.33 -5.22 -27.20
C GLU A 84 -6.42 -4.94 -28.24
N LEU A 85 -7.13 -5.97 -28.70
CA LEU A 85 -8.25 -5.81 -29.63
C LEU A 85 -9.35 -4.90 -29.07
N LEU A 86 -9.73 -5.12 -27.80
CA LEU A 86 -10.80 -4.36 -27.15
C LEU A 86 -10.38 -2.90 -26.89
N LEU A 87 -9.14 -2.66 -26.46
CA LEU A 87 -8.61 -1.30 -26.26
C LEU A 87 -8.53 -0.54 -27.60
N ASN A 88 -8.08 -1.18 -28.68
CA ASN A 88 -8.06 -0.59 -30.02
C ASN A 88 -9.47 -0.24 -30.55
N ARG A 89 -10.51 -0.86 -29.99
CA ARG A 89 -11.93 -0.58 -30.27
C ARG A 89 -12.54 0.47 -29.33
N GLY A 90 -11.72 1.14 -28.51
CA GLY A 90 -12.18 2.21 -27.62
C GLY A 90 -12.75 1.71 -26.28
N ALA A 91 -12.46 0.47 -25.86
CA ALA A 91 -12.81 0.05 -24.50
C ALA A 91 -12.13 0.96 -23.47
N ASN A 92 -12.88 1.40 -22.46
CA ASN A 92 -12.34 2.26 -21.41
C ASN A 92 -11.37 1.46 -20.52
N VAL A 93 -10.10 1.83 -20.52
CA VAL A 93 -9.05 1.19 -19.72
C VAL A 93 -9.21 1.43 -18.21
N ASN A 94 -9.87 2.53 -17.82
CA ASN A 94 -10.00 3.00 -16.44
C ASN A 94 -11.28 2.52 -15.76
N VAL A 95 -11.74 1.32 -16.09
CA VAL A 95 -12.96 0.73 -15.54
C VAL A 95 -12.71 0.06 -14.19
N PHE A 96 -13.78 -0.07 -13.41
CA PHE A 96 -13.76 -0.78 -12.13
C PHE A 96 -14.45 -2.14 -12.24
N TYR A 97 -13.75 -3.17 -11.79
CA TYR A 97 -14.24 -4.54 -11.67
C TYR A 97 -14.25 -4.93 -10.19
N GLU A 98 -15.43 -5.30 -9.67
CA GLU A 98 -15.63 -5.62 -8.25
C GLU A 98 -15.12 -4.52 -7.29
N GLY A 99 -15.32 -3.25 -7.66
CA GLY A 99 -14.88 -2.09 -6.87
C GLY A 99 -13.38 -1.80 -6.95
N LYS A 100 -12.62 -2.51 -7.77
CA LYS A 100 -11.17 -2.33 -7.94
C LYS A 100 -10.83 -1.81 -9.34
N PRO A 101 -9.82 -0.96 -9.51
CA PRO A 101 -9.34 -0.54 -10.83
C PRO A 101 -8.91 -1.75 -11.67
N LEU A 102 -9.19 -1.72 -12.96
CA LEU A 102 -8.84 -2.83 -13.88
C LEU A 102 -7.35 -3.17 -13.87
N LEU A 103 -6.48 -2.15 -13.76
CA LEU A 103 -5.04 -2.34 -13.64
C LEU A 103 -4.66 -3.15 -12.39
N HIS A 104 -5.32 -2.89 -11.25
CA HIS A 104 -5.11 -3.69 -10.05
C HIS A 104 -5.56 -5.14 -10.27
N VAL A 105 -6.66 -5.40 -10.97
CA VAL A 105 -7.12 -6.77 -11.26
C VAL A 105 -6.10 -7.53 -12.10
N ALA A 106 -5.51 -6.90 -13.12
CA ALA A 106 -4.45 -7.50 -13.93
C ALA A 106 -3.23 -7.87 -13.06
N MET A 107 -2.77 -6.94 -12.24
CA MET A 107 -1.65 -7.14 -11.31
C MET A 107 -1.96 -8.24 -10.29
N HIS A 108 -3.17 -8.25 -9.73
CA HIS A 108 -3.63 -9.22 -8.74
C HIS A 108 -3.64 -10.65 -9.25
N ALA A 109 -4.06 -10.82 -10.50
CA ALA A 109 -4.06 -12.12 -11.16
C ALA A 109 -2.67 -12.50 -11.73
N GLY A 110 -1.60 -11.76 -11.42
CA GLY A 110 -0.25 -12.00 -11.92
C GLY A 110 -0.09 -11.79 -13.43
N ARG A 111 -0.99 -11.04 -14.07
CA ARG A 111 -1.01 -10.83 -15.53
C ARG A 111 -0.11 -9.67 -15.91
N THR A 112 1.19 -9.81 -15.68
CA THR A 112 2.20 -8.75 -15.90
C THR A 112 2.17 -8.16 -17.31
N GLU A 113 2.12 -9.02 -18.34
CA GLU A 113 2.06 -8.58 -19.74
C GLU A 113 0.77 -7.83 -20.09
N VAL A 114 -0.36 -8.23 -19.49
CA VAL A 114 -1.62 -7.51 -19.64
C VAL A 114 -1.57 -6.17 -18.90
N ALA A 115 -1.00 -6.13 -17.70
CA ALA A 115 -0.85 -4.89 -16.94
C ALA A 115 0.02 -3.87 -17.71
N LYS A 116 1.10 -4.30 -18.36
CA LYS A 116 1.91 -3.44 -19.26
C LYS A 116 1.08 -2.86 -20.41
N VAL A 117 0.22 -3.68 -21.03
CA VAL A 117 -0.70 -3.22 -22.09
C VAL A 117 -1.69 -2.18 -21.55
N LEU A 118 -2.27 -2.41 -20.37
CA LEU A 118 -3.18 -1.45 -19.74
C LEU A 118 -2.47 -0.12 -19.43
N ILE A 119 -1.27 -0.16 -18.85
CA ILE A 119 -0.46 1.05 -18.58
C ILE A 119 -0.17 1.82 -19.88
N LYS A 120 0.27 1.12 -20.93
CA LYS A 120 0.52 1.73 -22.26
C LYS A 120 -0.72 2.41 -22.85
N ASN A 121 -1.91 1.94 -22.53
CA ASN A 121 -3.18 2.49 -23.00
C ASN A 121 -3.79 3.52 -22.03
N GLY A 122 -3.02 4.06 -21.08
CA GLY A 122 -3.48 5.15 -20.21
C GLY A 122 -4.26 4.69 -18.97
N ALA A 123 -4.00 3.48 -18.47
CA ALA A 123 -4.51 3.06 -17.18
C ALA A 123 -4.02 4.00 -16.07
N ASN A 124 -4.92 4.40 -15.17
CA ASN A 124 -4.61 5.22 -14.01
C ASN A 124 -3.81 4.38 -13.01
N ILE A 125 -2.51 4.68 -12.96
CA ILE A 125 -1.52 3.96 -12.16
C ILE A 125 -1.70 4.29 -10.67
N ASP A 126 -2.00 5.54 -10.35
CA ASP A 126 -2.21 6.02 -8.97
C ASP A 126 -3.37 5.29 -8.29
N ALA A 127 -4.46 5.08 -9.04
CA ALA A 127 -5.62 4.35 -8.54
C ALA A 127 -5.27 2.89 -8.15
N ALA A 128 -4.25 2.29 -8.77
CA ALA A 128 -3.84 0.92 -8.51
C ALA A 128 -2.82 0.76 -7.36
N LEU A 129 -2.11 1.83 -6.96
CA LEU A 129 -1.06 1.77 -5.95
C LEU A 129 -1.59 1.40 -4.56
N MET A 130 -2.57 2.14 -4.05
CA MET A 130 -3.15 1.84 -2.72
C MET A 130 -3.72 0.41 -2.67
N PRO A 131 -4.48 -0.03 -3.70
CA PRO A 131 -4.90 -1.42 -3.82
C PRO A 131 -3.80 -2.46 -3.81
N ALA A 132 -2.66 -2.19 -4.45
CA ALA A 132 -1.53 -3.12 -4.42
C ALA A 132 -0.95 -3.31 -3.01
N ILE A 133 -0.87 -2.24 -2.20
CA ILE A 133 -0.24 -2.28 -0.87
C ILE A 133 -1.06 -3.12 0.13
N PHE A 134 -2.39 -3.04 0.11
CA PHE A 134 -3.25 -3.81 1.02
C PHE A 134 -3.48 -5.26 0.57
N SER A 135 -2.95 -5.65 -0.59
CA SER A 135 -3.25 -6.94 -1.18
C SER A 135 -2.55 -8.09 -0.43
N SER A 136 -3.25 -9.22 -0.31
CA SER A 136 -2.69 -10.46 0.27
C SER A 136 -1.91 -11.29 -0.78
N MET A 137 -1.31 -10.62 -1.78
CA MET A 137 -0.57 -11.30 -2.83
C MET A 137 0.87 -11.60 -2.38
N ASP A 138 1.40 -12.74 -2.78
CA ASP A 138 2.81 -13.08 -2.54
C ASP A 138 3.76 -12.13 -3.30
N ASN A 139 3.36 -11.65 -4.49
CA ASN A 139 4.13 -10.75 -5.34
C ASN A 139 3.81 -9.25 -5.13
N LYS A 140 3.17 -8.87 -4.01
CA LYS A 140 2.74 -7.49 -3.74
C LYS A 140 3.87 -6.47 -3.89
N GLU A 141 5.09 -6.85 -3.51
CA GLU A 141 6.26 -5.96 -3.51
C GLU A 141 6.75 -5.67 -4.93
N ASP A 142 6.66 -6.67 -5.83
CA ASP A 142 6.99 -6.51 -7.24
C ASP A 142 5.94 -5.65 -7.94
N VAL A 143 4.66 -5.88 -7.63
CA VAL A 143 3.55 -5.08 -8.15
C VAL A 143 3.71 -3.62 -7.75
N VAL A 144 3.96 -3.33 -6.47
CA VAL A 144 4.18 -1.96 -6.00
C VAL A 144 5.43 -1.36 -6.68
N GLY A 145 6.53 -2.11 -6.78
CA GLY A 145 7.73 -1.65 -7.47
C GLY A 145 7.47 -1.29 -8.94
N LEU A 146 6.69 -2.10 -9.65
CA LEU A 146 6.29 -1.82 -11.04
C LEU A 146 5.44 -0.56 -11.14
N LEU A 147 4.46 -0.37 -10.25
CA LEU A 147 3.61 0.83 -10.27
C LEU A 147 4.44 2.10 -10.03
N LEU A 148 5.34 2.08 -9.04
CA LEU A 148 6.25 3.20 -8.77
C LEU A 148 7.19 3.48 -9.95
N ALA A 149 7.75 2.45 -10.57
CA ALA A 149 8.62 2.58 -11.74
C ALA A 149 7.91 3.17 -12.97
N HIS A 150 6.59 3.03 -13.06
CA HIS A 150 5.77 3.61 -14.12
C HIS A 150 5.13 4.96 -13.72
N GLY A 151 5.56 5.56 -12.60
CA GLY A 151 5.19 6.92 -12.23
C GLY A 151 3.97 7.05 -11.32
N ALA A 152 3.56 5.99 -10.61
CA ALA A 152 2.58 6.15 -9.54
C ALA A 152 3.09 7.13 -8.49
N ASP A 153 2.30 8.15 -8.14
CA ASP A 153 2.65 9.11 -7.09
C ASP A 153 2.46 8.49 -5.70
N PRO A 154 3.55 8.23 -4.96
CA PRO A 154 3.48 7.59 -3.66
C PRO A 154 3.04 8.53 -2.52
N LYS A 155 2.77 9.81 -2.82
CA LYS A 155 2.39 10.85 -1.86
C LYS A 155 0.90 11.19 -1.90
N LEU A 156 0.14 10.58 -2.80
CA LEU A 156 -1.31 10.77 -2.86
C LEU A 156 -2.01 10.18 -1.64
N TYR A 157 -2.94 10.94 -1.08
CA TYR A 157 -3.80 10.47 0.00
C TYR A 157 -4.93 9.62 -0.58
N GLY A 158 -5.12 8.42 -0.02
CA GLY A 158 -6.31 7.61 -0.30
C GLY A 158 -7.55 8.14 0.43
N ASN A 159 -8.68 7.46 0.24
CA ASN A 159 -9.98 7.85 0.80
C ASN A 159 -10.02 7.90 2.33
N ASN A 160 -9.11 7.21 3.01
CA ASN A 160 -8.94 7.22 4.47
C ASN A 160 -7.99 8.33 4.94
N GLY A 161 -7.63 9.27 4.07
CA GLY A 161 -6.69 10.35 4.38
C GLY A 161 -5.27 9.86 4.62
N ARG A 162 -4.89 8.65 4.20
CA ARG A 162 -3.54 8.11 4.39
C ARG A 162 -2.78 8.03 3.08
N GLN A 163 -1.49 8.38 3.12
CA GLN A 163 -0.55 8.07 2.03
C GLN A 163 -0.16 6.58 2.02
N PRO A 164 0.31 6.05 0.87
CA PRO A 164 0.90 4.72 0.73
C PRO A 164 1.80 4.27 1.88
N ILE A 165 2.70 5.13 2.37
CA ILE A 165 3.65 4.77 3.44
C ILE A 165 2.97 4.50 4.79
N HIS A 166 1.85 5.16 5.10
CA HIS A 166 1.06 4.85 6.30
C HIS A 166 0.36 3.51 6.19
N VAL A 167 -0.07 3.13 4.98
CA VAL A 167 -0.72 1.83 4.74
C VAL A 167 0.32 0.72 4.76
N ALA A 168 1.48 0.93 4.13
CA ALA A 168 2.61 0.00 4.17
C ALA A 168 3.08 -0.31 5.60
N ALA A 169 3.02 0.68 6.50
CA ALA A 169 3.30 0.53 7.93
C ALA A 169 2.42 -0.52 8.65
N ALA A 170 1.28 -0.92 8.08
CA ALA A 170 0.44 -1.99 8.60
C ALA A 170 0.69 -3.36 7.93
N HIS A 171 1.48 -3.42 6.84
CA HIS A 171 1.46 -4.58 5.93
C HIS A 171 2.81 -5.10 5.44
N SER A 172 3.83 -4.25 5.21
CA SER A 172 5.13 -4.71 4.68
C SER A 172 6.26 -3.72 4.95
N ALA A 173 7.33 -4.23 5.57
CA ALA A 173 8.59 -3.52 5.76
C ALA A 173 9.28 -3.19 4.43
N ALA A 174 9.30 -4.13 3.47
CA ALA A 174 9.95 -3.92 2.18
C ALA A 174 9.25 -2.83 1.34
N ILE A 175 7.91 -2.74 1.41
CA ILE A 175 7.19 -1.65 0.74
C ILE A 175 7.54 -0.28 1.37
N ILE A 176 7.74 -0.21 2.69
CA ILE A 176 8.17 1.02 3.36
C ILE A 176 9.52 1.48 2.80
N GLU A 177 10.48 0.57 2.71
CA GLU A 177 11.81 0.85 2.17
C GLU A 177 11.73 1.37 0.73
N LYS A 178 11.02 0.66 -0.15
CA LYS A 178 10.80 1.11 -1.54
C LYS A 178 10.16 2.49 -1.63
N LEU A 179 9.19 2.80 -0.77
CA LEU A 179 8.53 4.11 -0.76
C LEU A 179 9.49 5.22 -0.30
N VAL A 180 10.35 4.95 0.67
CA VAL A 180 11.38 5.91 1.13
C VAL A 180 12.46 6.11 0.06
N GLU A 181 12.86 5.05 -0.65
CA GLU A 181 13.80 5.11 -1.78
C GLU A 181 13.32 6.04 -2.90
N VAL A 182 12.01 6.05 -3.19
CA VAL A 182 11.41 6.99 -4.17
C VAL A 182 11.09 8.37 -3.58
N GLY A 183 11.56 8.68 -2.38
CA GLY A 183 11.50 10.01 -1.78
C GLY A 183 10.23 10.33 -0.99
N CYS A 184 9.54 9.33 -0.44
CA CYS A 184 8.50 9.56 0.57
C CYS A 184 9.10 9.99 1.90
N ASP A 185 8.46 10.96 2.56
CA ASP A 185 8.82 11.34 3.92
C ASP A 185 8.29 10.29 4.91
N VAL A 186 9.21 9.59 5.56
CA VAL A 186 8.93 8.60 6.62
C VAL A 186 8.21 9.21 7.84
N ASN A 187 8.27 10.54 8.01
CA ASN A 187 7.69 11.28 9.11
C ASN A 187 6.40 12.02 8.76
N THR A 188 5.87 11.85 7.54
CA THR A 188 4.64 12.51 7.10
C THR A 188 3.50 12.20 8.07
N GLN A 189 2.65 13.20 8.32
CA GLN A 189 1.48 13.06 9.19
C GLN A 189 0.22 12.99 8.34
N ASP A 190 -0.67 12.05 8.65
CA ASP A 190 -1.96 12.00 8.01
C ASP A 190 -2.83 13.21 8.43
N PRO A 191 -3.60 13.83 7.52
CA PRO A 191 -4.42 15.01 7.82
C PRO A 191 -5.54 14.77 8.83
N ILE A 192 -6.02 13.53 9.00
CA ILE A 192 -7.19 13.23 9.83
C ILE A 192 -6.78 13.12 11.30
N HIS A 193 -5.79 12.30 11.61
CA HIS A 193 -5.37 12.00 12.98
C HIS A 193 -4.02 12.62 13.34
N GLY A 194 -3.23 13.05 12.36
CA GLY A 194 -1.84 13.46 12.58
C GLY A 194 -0.93 12.28 12.88
N ASP A 195 -1.37 11.04 12.64
CA ASP A 195 -0.56 9.85 12.85
C ASP A 195 0.53 9.80 11.76
N THR A 196 1.77 9.54 12.19
CA THR A 196 2.86 9.19 11.26
C THR A 196 2.80 7.70 10.91
N PRO A 197 3.52 7.21 9.88
CA PRO A 197 3.65 5.78 9.63
C PRO A 197 4.07 4.98 10.87
N LEU A 198 4.93 5.55 11.72
CA LEU A 198 5.37 4.92 12.96
C LEU A 198 4.25 4.79 14.00
N HIS A 199 3.31 5.74 14.07
CA HIS A 199 2.10 5.61 14.89
C HIS A 199 1.24 4.43 14.42
N VAL A 200 1.08 4.28 13.10
CA VAL A 200 0.30 3.18 12.51
C VAL A 200 0.96 1.84 12.81
N ALA A 201 2.26 1.68 12.53
CA ALA A 201 3.00 0.44 12.80
C ALA A 201 2.93 0.03 14.29
N CYS A 202 3.10 1.00 15.19
CA CYS A 202 2.96 0.79 16.63
C CYS A 202 1.54 0.35 17.03
N SER A 203 0.49 0.95 16.45
CA SER A 203 -0.89 0.54 16.74
C SER A 203 -1.18 -0.91 16.33
N MET A 204 -0.65 -1.32 15.16
CA MET A 204 -0.78 -2.68 14.62
C MET A 204 0.14 -3.70 15.28
N CYS A 205 1.12 -3.26 16.10
CA CYS A 205 2.11 -4.12 16.76
C CYS A 205 2.93 -4.99 15.79
N CYS A 206 3.18 -4.48 14.57
CA CYS A 206 4.04 -5.16 13.60
C CYS A 206 5.49 -4.73 13.83
N THR A 207 6.30 -5.62 14.39
CA THR A 207 7.68 -5.29 14.81
C THR A 207 8.56 -5.01 13.60
N GLU A 208 8.36 -5.77 12.52
CA GLU A 208 9.13 -5.69 11.28
C GLU A 208 8.97 -4.31 10.62
N THR A 209 7.74 -3.78 10.57
CA THR A 209 7.47 -2.45 10.00
C THR A 209 7.96 -1.33 10.91
N VAL A 210 7.87 -1.50 12.24
CA VAL A 210 8.46 -0.56 13.20
C VAL A 210 9.97 -0.46 13.01
N GLU A 211 10.67 -1.60 12.93
CA GLU A 211 12.11 -1.65 12.71
C GLU A 211 12.50 -1.06 11.35
N ALA A 212 11.74 -1.34 10.29
CA ALA A 212 11.96 -0.75 8.97
C ALA A 212 11.83 0.77 8.98
N LEU A 213 10.79 1.30 9.63
CA LEU A 213 10.60 2.76 9.77
C LEU A 213 11.74 3.40 10.56
N ILE A 214 12.20 2.76 11.65
CA ILE A 214 13.36 3.23 12.41
C ILE A 214 14.62 3.25 11.54
N ARG A 215 14.88 2.18 10.78
CA ARG A 215 16.01 2.12 9.83
C ARG A 215 15.93 3.20 8.76
N CYS A 216 14.72 3.53 8.31
CA CYS A 216 14.45 4.61 7.36
C CYS A 216 14.48 6.02 7.98
N GLY A 217 14.84 6.17 9.27
CA GLY A 217 14.99 7.48 9.90
C GLY A 217 13.71 8.08 10.49
N ALA A 218 12.72 7.25 10.84
CA ALA A 218 11.51 7.73 11.53
C ALA A 218 11.84 8.35 12.89
N LYS A 219 11.29 9.53 13.15
CA LYS A 219 11.41 10.25 14.43
C LYS A 219 10.50 9.59 15.47
N PHE A 220 11.07 9.26 16.63
CA PHE A 220 10.43 8.39 17.62
C PHE A 220 9.26 9.03 18.40
N ASN A 221 9.25 10.36 18.51
CA ASN A 221 8.41 11.08 19.47
C ASN A 221 7.57 12.21 18.85
N ILE A 222 7.25 12.12 17.55
CA ILE A 222 6.29 13.04 16.92
C ILE A 222 4.94 12.88 17.61
N LEU A 223 4.22 13.99 17.82
CA LEU A 223 2.90 14.00 18.40
C LEU A 223 1.84 14.08 17.31
N ASN A 224 0.83 13.20 17.39
CA ASN A 224 -0.36 13.29 16.55
C ASN A 224 -1.33 14.39 17.03
N ASN A 225 -2.49 14.54 16.38
CA ASN A 225 -3.49 15.55 16.72
C ASN A 225 -4.11 15.36 18.12
N GLN A 226 -3.99 14.16 18.69
CA GLN A 226 -4.41 13.88 20.07
C GLN A 226 -3.31 14.19 21.10
N GLY A 227 -2.08 14.51 20.66
CA GLY A 227 -0.92 14.69 21.54
C GLY A 227 -0.30 13.37 21.99
N GLU A 228 -0.50 12.29 21.21
CA GLU A 228 0.03 10.96 21.47
C GLU A 228 1.31 10.76 20.64
N THR A 229 2.32 10.10 21.22
CA THR A 229 3.50 9.58 20.47
C THR A 229 3.20 8.17 19.92
N PRO A 230 4.03 7.61 19.03
CA PRO A 230 3.86 6.24 18.56
C PRO A 230 3.78 5.21 19.69
N LEU A 231 4.59 5.36 20.74
CA LEU A 231 4.56 4.46 21.90
C LEU A 231 3.24 4.57 22.68
N HIS A 232 2.60 5.75 22.73
CA HIS A 232 1.27 5.82 23.33
C HIS A 232 0.26 4.99 22.58
N LYS A 233 0.26 5.03 21.24
CA LYS A 233 -0.68 4.26 20.42
C LYS A 233 -0.51 2.77 20.67
N LEU A 234 0.73 2.28 20.78
CA LEU A 234 1.04 0.90 21.12
C LEU A 234 0.40 0.48 22.46
N LEU A 235 0.57 1.31 23.50
CA LEU A 235 0.11 1.03 24.86
C LEU A 235 -1.41 1.23 25.03
N LYS A 236 -1.99 2.26 24.42
CA LYS A 236 -3.42 2.61 24.51
C LYS A 236 -4.32 1.53 23.92
N PHE A 237 -4.00 1.04 22.73
CA PHE A 237 -4.76 -0.06 22.11
C PHE A 237 -4.84 -1.30 23.00
N ALA A 238 -3.85 -1.46 23.85
CA ALA A 238 -3.72 -2.60 24.72
C ALA A 238 -4.36 -2.39 26.10
N THR A 239 -4.57 -1.14 26.51
CA THR A 239 -5.40 -0.83 27.69
C THR A 239 -6.90 -0.83 27.36
N ASP A 240 -7.26 -0.56 26.11
CA ASP A 240 -8.66 -0.44 25.66
C ASP A 240 -9.24 -1.79 25.19
N ASN A 241 -8.44 -2.64 24.54
CA ASN A 241 -8.76 -4.05 24.27
C ASN A 241 -7.93 -4.88 25.25
N HIS A 242 -8.44 -5.94 25.88
CA HIS A 242 -7.74 -6.81 26.86
C HIS A 242 -6.46 -7.55 26.34
N ASP A 243 -5.83 -7.01 25.31
CA ASP A 243 -4.76 -7.56 24.46
C ASP A 243 -3.35 -7.09 24.88
N PHE A 244 -3.20 -6.28 25.94
CA PHE A 244 -1.88 -5.98 26.55
C PHE A 244 -1.16 -7.24 27.05
N HIS A 245 -1.89 -8.33 27.25
CA HIS A 245 -1.31 -9.62 27.62
C HIS A 245 -0.68 -10.36 26.44
N SER A 246 -0.84 -9.89 25.20
CA SER A 246 -0.08 -10.48 24.08
C SER A 246 1.41 -10.27 24.30
N GLN A 247 2.14 -11.37 24.41
CA GLN A 247 3.57 -11.38 24.73
C GLN A 247 4.37 -10.53 23.71
N SER A 248 3.93 -10.49 22.46
CA SER A 248 4.52 -9.69 21.37
C SER A 248 4.47 -8.20 21.66
N ARG A 249 3.34 -7.68 22.13
CA ARG A 249 3.18 -6.24 22.39
C ARG A 249 4.02 -5.78 23.57
N GLN A 250 4.13 -6.60 24.62
CA GLN A 250 5.01 -6.32 25.76
C GLN A 250 6.48 -6.33 25.34
N LYS A 251 6.89 -7.29 24.50
CA LYS A 251 8.25 -7.33 23.93
C LYS A 251 8.55 -6.07 23.13
N LEU A 252 7.65 -5.67 22.23
CA LEU A 252 7.80 -4.46 21.43
C LEU A 252 7.83 -3.20 22.32
N ALA A 253 6.95 -3.10 23.31
CA ALA A 253 6.94 -1.95 24.23
C ALA A 253 8.26 -1.83 25.02
N LYS A 254 8.78 -2.94 25.56
CA LYS A 254 10.09 -2.96 26.24
C LYS A 254 11.23 -2.57 25.29
N TYR A 255 11.20 -3.06 24.06
CA TYR A 255 12.17 -2.72 23.03
C TYR A 255 12.16 -1.22 22.71
N LEU A 256 10.99 -0.64 22.44
CA LEU A 256 10.85 0.79 22.13
C LEU A 256 11.25 1.68 23.31
N VAL A 257 10.89 1.30 24.54
CA VAL A 257 11.34 1.99 25.75
C VAL A 257 12.86 1.99 25.84
N LYS A 258 13.51 0.86 25.56
CA LYS A 258 14.98 0.74 25.55
C LYS A 258 15.63 1.60 24.47
N LEU A 259 14.96 1.80 23.33
CA LEU A 259 15.39 2.71 22.27
C LEU A 259 15.18 4.20 22.59
N GLY A 260 14.53 4.54 23.71
CA GLY A 260 14.31 5.91 24.13
C GLY A 260 13.00 6.53 23.62
N PHE A 261 12.03 5.71 23.21
CA PHE A 261 10.67 6.19 22.95
C PHE A 261 10.04 6.70 24.24
N LYS A 262 9.35 7.84 24.13
CA LYS A 262 8.75 8.52 25.27
C LYS A 262 7.23 8.44 25.20
N VAL A 263 6.63 8.39 26.38
CA VAL A 263 5.20 8.64 26.59
C VAL A 263 5.08 10.04 27.23
N THR A 264 4.08 10.79 26.83
CA THR A 264 3.75 12.13 27.31
C THR A 264 2.80 11.97 28.47
N ALA A 265 2.94 12.84 29.46
CA ALA A 265 2.02 12.88 30.58
C ALA A 265 0.71 13.62 30.24
N GLN A 266 0.64 14.35 29.12
CA GLN A 266 -0.42 15.33 28.85
C GLN A 266 -0.82 15.37 27.35
N SER A 267 -1.90 14.67 27.00
CA SER A 267 -2.57 14.83 25.70
C SER A 267 -3.47 16.08 25.74
N LYS A 268 -3.42 16.97 24.74
CA LYS A 268 -4.13 18.27 24.73
C LYS A 268 -5.67 18.18 24.76
N VAL A 269 -6.27 17.01 24.50
CA VAL A 269 -7.74 16.84 24.41
C VAL A 269 -8.33 16.45 25.78
N ARG A 270 -8.93 17.43 26.47
CA ARG A 270 -9.62 17.25 27.76
C ARG A 270 -11.06 16.77 27.57
N THR A 271 -11.27 15.47 27.35
CA THR A 271 -12.58 14.84 27.54
C THR A 271 -12.56 13.81 28.68
N SER A 272 -13.58 13.85 29.55
CA SER A 272 -13.65 13.10 30.82
C SER A 272 -13.51 11.58 30.66
N LYS A 273 -14.15 10.98 29.64
CA LYS A 273 -14.12 9.53 29.40
C LYS A 273 -12.73 8.99 29.02
N ASN A 274 -11.91 9.79 28.33
CA ASN A 274 -10.58 9.36 27.87
C ASN A 274 -9.51 9.44 28.97
N LYS A 275 -9.80 10.02 30.15
CA LYS A 275 -8.80 10.21 31.21
C LYS A 275 -8.38 8.88 31.85
N ARG A 276 -9.33 7.98 32.10
CA ARG A 276 -9.09 6.69 32.78
C ARG A 276 -8.23 5.71 31.97
N GLY A 277 -8.30 5.75 30.63
CA GLY A 277 -7.41 4.99 29.76
C GLY A 277 -6.00 5.61 29.67
N ARG A 278 -5.90 6.96 29.68
CA ARG A 278 -4.63 7.70 29.66
C ARG A 278 -3.76 7.43 30.89
N ASP A 279 -4.35 7.49 32.08
CA ASP A 279 -3.63 7.27 33.35
C ASP A 279 -3.03 5.85 33.35
N LYS A 280 -3.78 4.85 32.87
CA LYS A 280 -3.29 3.48 32.71
C LYS A 280 -2.10 3.37 31.74
N VAL A 281 -2.11 4.09 30.61
CA VAL A 281 -1.00 4.05 29.63
C VAL A 281 0.28 4.59 30.24
N TYR A 282 0.20 5.71 30.97
CA TYR A 282 1.36 6.30 31.62
C TYR A 282 1.87 5.43 32.77
N ASP A 283 0.99 4.83 33.56
CA ASP A 283 1.35 3.89 34.64
C ASP A 283 2.05 2.64 34.08
N VAL A 284 1.56 2.10 32.96
CA VAL A 284 2.23 0.99 32.27
C VAL A 284 3.63 1.40 31.79
N TYR A 285 3.77 2.60 31.23
CA TYR A 285 5.07 3.11 30.78
C TYR A 285 6.05 3.28 31.94
N THR A 286 5.64 3.87 33.07
CA THR A 286 6.51 4.05 34.23
C THR A 286 6.92 2.72 34.85
N ASN A 287 6.04 1.71 34.84
CA ASN A 287 6.36 0.33 35.24
C ASN A 287 7.36 -0.35 34.28
N LEU A 288 7.25 -0.11 32.97
CA LEU A 288 8.23 -0.60 31.99
C LEU A 288 9.59 0.08 32.15
N MET A 289 9.61 1.37 32.49
CA MET A 289 10.84 2.13 32.80
C MET A 289 11.48 1.70 34.12
N SER A 290 10.69 1.38 35.16
CA SER A 290 11.21 0.98 36.46
C SER A 290 11.73 -0.47 36.45
N SER A 291 11.17 -1.32 35.60
CA SER A 291 11.65 -2.70 35.38
C SER A 291 12.87 -2.79 34.45
N SER A 292 13.18 -1.74 33.68
CA SER A 292 14.34 -1.70 32.78
C SER A 292 15.65 -1.25 33.45
N LYS A 293 15.77 -1.44 34.78
CA LYS A 293 16.80 -0.98 35.74
C LYS A 293 18.30 -1.22 35.40
N SER A 294 18.67 -1.60 34.18
CA SER A 294 20.04 -1.83 33.77
C SER A 294 20.24 -1.62 32.27
N VAL A 295 20.02 -0.41 31.75
CA VAL A 295 20.61 -0.04 30.46
C VAL A 295 20.91 1.44 30.53
N PHE A 296 22.19 1.81 30.59
CA PHE A 296 22.62 3.15 30.22
C PHE A 296 21.92 3.48 28.90
N THR A 297 21.05 4.50 28.92
CA THR A 297 20.36 4.93 27.70
C THR A 297 21.42 5.08 26.61
N LEU A 298 21.16 4.61 25.39
CA LEU A 298 22.13 4.74 24.29
C LEU A 298 22.60 6.21 24.12
N GLN A 299 21.74 7.15 24.52
CA GLN A 299 22.02 8.57 24.66
C GLN A 299 23.03 8.93 25.78
N GLN A 300 23.02 8.22 26.92
CA GLN A 300 24.06 8.30 27.97
C GLN A 300 25.37 7.61 27.56
N LEU A 301 25.32 6.50 26.82
CA LEU A 301 26.53 5.84 26.29
C LEU A 301 27.25 6.71 25.25
N CYS A 302 26.51 7.43 24.39
CA CYS A 302 27.10 8.42 23.49
C CYS A 302 27.77 9.59 24.24
N ARG A 303 27.19 10.02 25.37
CA ARG A 303 27.74 11.11 26.22
C ARG A 303 29.00 10.72 27.03
N LEU A 304 29.16 9.44 27.36
CA LEU A 304 30.34 8.95 28.09
C LEU A 304 31.56 8.85 27.18
N LYS A 305 31.41 8.37 25.93
CA LYS A 305 32.51 8.36 24.95
C LYS A 305 33.02 9.76 24.60
N THR A 306 32.14 10.76 24.57
CA THR A 306 32.56 12.15 24.35
C THR A 306 33.36 12.72 25.51
N ARG A 307 33.22 12.21 26.75
CA ARG A 307 33.97 12.73 27.91
C ARG A 307 35.42 12.24 27.95
N ASP A 308 35.68 11.02 27.50
CA ASP A 308 37.04 10.46 27.45
C ASP A 308 37.91 11.06 26.32
N SER A 309 37.34 11.93 25.47
CA SER A 309 38.04 12.64 24.38
C SER A 309 38.30 14.13 24.65
N ILE A 310 38.01 14.67 25.85
CA ILE A 310 38.09 16.14 26.13
C ILE A 310 39.42 16.58 26.76
N HIS A 311 40.46 15.74 26.76
CA HIS A 311 41.83 16.23 27.00
C HIS A 311 42.50 16.68 25.69
N THR A 312 41.91 17.64 24.99
CA THR A 312 42.62 18.65 24.19
C THR A 312 41.65 19.80 23.84
N GLN A 313 41.92 20.95 24.46
CA GLN A 313 41.54 22.34 24.14
C GLN A 313 40.32 22.63 23.22
N THR A 314 39.35 23.35 23.79
CA THR A 314 38.16 23.99 23.16
C THR A 314 38.50 25.36 22.52
N PRO A 315 37.57 26.17 21.92
CA PRO A 315 36.14 25.98 21.62
C PRO A 315 35.68 26.40 20.20
N ASN A 316 34.46 26.01 19.81
CA ASN A 316 33.50 26.71 18.91
C ASN A 316 32.89 25.86 17.78
N ALA A 317 31.91 25.03 18.13
CA ALA A 317 30.60 24.95 17.45
C ALA A 317 29.67 24.08 18.31
N SER A 318 28.43 24.51 18.48
CA SER A 318 27.49 23.96 19.47
C SER A 318 27.10 22.50 19.19
N ILE A 319 27.26 21.66 20.21
CA ILE A 319 26.77 20.27 20.27
C ILE A 319 25.23 20.21 20.22
N ASP A 320 24.54 21.34 20.33
CA ASP A 320 23.09 21.49 20.16
C ASP A 320 22.61 21.43 18.70
N SER A 321 23.51 21.19 17.74
CA SER A 321 23.19 21.15 16.29
C SER A 321 23.27 19.75 15.65
N LEU A 322 23.60 18.69 16.41
CA LEU A 322 23.83 17.35 15.86
C LEU A 322 22.71 16.36 16.25
N ASP A 323 21.65 16.37 15.43
CA ASP A 323 20.68 15.29 15.31
C ASP A 323 21.33 14.08 14.60
N ILE A 324 21.99 13.17 15.33
CA ILE A 324 22.49 11.91 14.74
C ILE A 324 21.68 10.70 15.24
N PRO A 325 21.03 9.94 14.34
CA PRO A 325 20.22 8.75 14.66
C PRO A 325 21.05 7.47 14.90
N VAL A 326 20.56 6.52 15.70
CA VAL A 326 21.16 5.17 15.82
C VAL A 326 20.42 4.16 14.95
N SER A 327 20.88 3.91 13.74
CA SER A 327 21.38 2.55 13.45
C SER A 327 22.91 2.48 13.64
N LEU A 328 23.53 3.63 13.93
CA LEU A 328 24.94 3.94 13.75
C LEU A 328 25.95 3.22 14.66
N ILE A 329 25.53 2.43 15.65
CA ILE A 329 26.49 1.61 16.41
C ILE A 329 26.85 0.33 15.64
N SER A 330 25.93 -0.24 14.86
CA SER A 330 26.19 -1.43 14.04
C SER A 330 27.10 -1.10 12.84
N TYR A 331 26.99 0.12 12.31
CA TYR A 331 27.79 0.59 11.17
C TYR A 331 29.25 0.91 11.56
N LEU A 332 29.51 1.25 12.82
CA LEU A 332 30.86 1.52 13.34
C LEU A 332 31.62 0.25 13.76
N LYS A 333 31.00 -0.94 13.72
CA LYS A 333 31.64 -2.21 14.11
C LYS A 333 32.14 -3.07 12.96
N PHE A 334 31.72 -2.82 11.71
CA PHE A 334 32.13 -3.64 10.56
C PHE A 334 33.47 -3.22 9.91
N GLY A 335 34.11 -2.13 10.37
CA GLY A 335 35.40 -1.67 9.83
C GLY A 335 36.65 -2.05 10.64
N ASN A 336 36.47 -2.69 11.81
CA ASN A 336 37.60 -3.13 12.65
C ASN A 336 38.04 -4.59 12.38
N GLU A 337 37.62 -5.18 11.26
CA GLU A 337 38.09 -6.48 10.78
C GLU A 337 39.03 -6.34 9.57
N PHE A 338 40.02 -5.46 9.67
CA PHE A 338 41.33 -5.67 9.04
C PHE A 338 42.35 -5.08 10.03
N GLN A 339 43.06 -5.99 10.71
CA GLN A 339 44.21 -5.69 11.57
C GLN A 339 45.31 -4.97 10.80
#